data_AF-A0A431VE79-F1
#
_entry.id   AF-A0A431VE79-F1
#
_cell.length_a   1.000
_cell.length_b   1.000
_cell.length_c   1.000
_cell.angle_alpha   90.00
_cell.angle_beta   90.00
_cell.angle_gamma   90.00
#
_symmetry.space_group_name_H-M   'P 1'
#
loop_
_entity.id
_entity.type
_entity.pdbx_description
1 polymer ?
#
loop_
_entity_poly.entity_id
_entity_poly.type
_entity_poly.pdbx_seq_one_letter_code
_entity_poly.pdbx_strand_id
1 'polypeptide(L)' 'MTVLLRSAANPGGSTTEQILKTVRADVIERMQGYAADPRPEIARILAHNIRILGLLTEAIELAEANTKILSSSE' A
#
# COMPACT_ATOMS: atom_id res chain seq x y z
N MET A 1 14.74 -12.82 -9.12
CA MET A 1 13.58 -13.61 -8.65
C MET A 1 12.63 -12.66 -7.94
N THR A 2 11.35 -12.61 -8.35
CA THR A 2 10.32 -11.83 -7.64
C THR A 2 9.67 -12.71 -6.59
N VAL A 3 9.73 -12.31 -5.32
CA VAL A 3 9.26 -13.15 -4.20
C VAL A 3 7.77 -12.92 -3.92
N LEU A 4 7.30 -11.68 -4.02
CA LEU A 4 5.94 -11.30 -3.63
C LEU A 4 4.99 -11.13 -4.83
N LEU A 5 5.51 -10.50 -5.89
CA LEU A 5 4.69 -10.11 -7.04
C LEU A 5 4.52 -11.25 -8.04
N ARG A 6 3.36 -11.29 -8.68
CA ARG A 6 3.10 -12.19 -9.81
C ARG A 6 4.08 -11.90 -10.94
N SER A 7 4.72 -12.95 -11.43
CA SER A 7 5.61 -12.89 -12.59
C SER A 7 5.75 -14.27 -13.23
N ALA A 8 6.44 -14.37 -14.36
CA ALA A 8 6.78 -15.67 -14.96
C ALA A 8 7.53 -16.60 -13.99
N ALA A 9 8.37 -16.02 -13.12
CA ALA A 9 9.12 -16.77 -12.09
C ALA A 9 8.33 -17.00 -10.79
N ASN A 10 7.17 -16.35 -10.62
CA ASN A 10 6.30 -16.49 -9.46
C ASN A 10 4.82 -16.39 -9.86
N PRO A 11 4.24 -17.44 -10.46
CA PRO A 11 2.87 -17.41 -10.98
C PRO A 11 1.82 -17.21 -9.88
N GLY A 12 2.11 -17.68 -8.66
CA GLY A 12 1.23 -17.56 -7.50
C GLY A 12 1.34 -16.25 -6.73
N GLY A 13 2.21 -15.33 -7.17
CA GLY A 13 2.38 -14.03 -6.51
C GLY A 13 1.15 -13.14 -6.59
N SER A 14 1.12 -12.12 -5.74
CA SER A 14 0.07 -11.11 -5.68
C SER A 14 0.27 -10.03 -6.75
N THR A 15 -0.80 -9.35 -7.14
CA THR A 15 -0.67 -8.12 -7.94
C THR A 15 -0.11 -6.98 -7.09
N THR A 16 0.45 -5.95 -7.74
CA THR A 16 1.07 -4.82 -7.04
C THR A 16 0.04 -4.09 -6.17
N GLU A 17 -1.15 -3.83 -6.70
CA GLU A 17 -2.24 -3.17 -5.97
C GLU A 17 -2.74 -4.00 -4.79
N GLN A 18 -2.72 -5.34 -4.86
CA GLN A 18 -3.08 -6.19 -3.73
C GLN A 18 -2.10 -5.99 -2.57
N ILE A 19 -0.79 -6.02 -2.83
CA ILE A 19 0.23 -5.81 -1.80
C ILE A 19 0.12 -4.42 -1.20
N LEU A 20 -0.01 -3.39 -2.03
CA LEU A 20 -0.12 -2.01 -1.56
C LEU A 20 -1.38 -1.78 -0.72
N LYS A 21 -2.52 -2.42 -1.08
CA LYS A 21 -3.74 -2.40 -0.28
C LYS A 21 -3.55 -3.08 1.09
N THR A 22 -2.84 -4.21 1.14
CA THR A 22 -2.48 -4.87 2.40
C THR A 22 -1.62 -3.96 3.28
N VAL A 23 -0.56 -3.36 2.73
CA VAL A 23 0.30 -2.42 3.48
C VAL A 23 -0.52 -1.22 3.99
N ARG A 24 -1.42 -0.67 3.16
CA ARG A 24 -2.31 0.43 3.56
C ARG A 24 -3.19 0.04 4.75
N ALA A 25 -3.75 -1.17 4.75
CA ALA A 25 -4.57 -1.66 5.86
C ALA A 25 -3.77 -1.74 7.17
N ASP A 26 -2.56 -2.33 7.12
CA ASP A 26 -1.69 -2.45 8.29
C ASP A 26 -1.25 -1.10 8.86
N VAL A 27 -0.97 -0.12 7.99
CA VAL A 27 -0.64 1.25 8.43
C VAL A 27 -1.83 1.90 9.13
N ILE A 28 -3.04 1.74 8.60
CA ILE A 28 -4.27 2.26 9.24
C ILE A 28 -4.46 1.62 10.61
N GLU A 29 -4.37 0.30 10.70
CA GLU A 29 -4.52 -0.44 11.97
C GLU A 29 -3.50 0.05 13.00
N ARG A 30 -2.24 0.19 12.61
CA ARG A 30 -1.18 0.70 13.48
C ARG A 30 -1.47 2.12 13.98
N MET A 31 -2.06 2.98 13.15
CA MET A 31 -2.40 4.36 13.54
C MET A 31 -3.52 4.44 14.58
N GLN A 32 -4.43 3.47 14.63
CA GLN A 32 -5.53 3.48 15.60
C GLN A 32 -5.02 3.48 17.04
N GLY A 33 -3.90 2.81 17.31
CA GLY A 33 -3.25 2.78 18.63
C GLY A 33 -2.66 4.11 19.09
N TYR A 34 -2.59 5.13 18.22
CA TYR A 34 -1.96 6.42 18.49
C TYR A 34 -2.95 7.60 18.53
N ALA A 35 -4.20 7.38 18.14
CA ALA A 35 -5.13 8.47 17.82
C ALA A 35 -5.44 9.42 18.99
N ALA A 36 -5.40 8.92 20.22
CA ALA A 36 -5.66 9.70 21.44
C ALA A 36 -4.39 9.97 22.28
N ASP A 37 -3.20 9.63 21.77
CA ASP A 37 -1.96 9.81 22.52
C ASP A 37 -1.51 11.28 22.47
N PRO A 38 -1.39 11.97 23.63
CA PRO A 38 -1.12 13.41 23.68
C PRO A 38 0.34 13.77 23.44
N ARG A 39 1.24 12.79 23.32
CA ARG A 39 2.68 13.06 23.23
C ARG A 39 3.05 13.67 21.87
N PRO A 40 3.89 14.72 21.84
CA PRO A 40 4.22 15.44 20.61
C PRO A 40 4.96 14.58 19.57
N GLU A 41 5.74 13.58 20.00
CA GLU A 41 6.38 12.63 19.08
C GLU A 41 5.35 11.77 18.33
N ILE A 42 4.21 11.48 18.96
CA ILE A 42 3.13 10.70 18.36
C ILE A 42 2.39 11.52 17.31
N ALA A 43 2.14 12.82 17.57
CA ALA A 43 1.59 13.72 16.57
C ALA A 43 2.43 13.76 15.29
N ARG A 44 3.77 13.75 15.42
CA ARG A 44 4.68 13.68 14.26
C ARG A 44 4.59 12.35 13.52
N ILE A 45 4.50 11.24 14.24
CA ILE A 45 4.33 9.90 13.65
C ILE A 45 3.00 9.81 12.88
N LEU A 46 1.90 10.32 13.45
CA LEU A 46 0.61 10.38 12.79
C LEU A 46 0.67 11.18 11.48
N ALA A 47 1.28 12.37 11.51
CA ALA A 47 1.46 13.20 10.31
C ALA A 47 2.24 12.47 9.20
N HIS A 48 3.31 11.76 9.56
CA HIS A 48 4.07 10.96 8.60
C HIS A 48 3.23 9.81 8.02
N ASN A 49 2.50 9.08 8.85
CA ASN A 49 1.66 7.98 8.36
C ASN A 49 0.52 8.47 7.48
N ILE A 50 -0.09 9.62 7.77
CA ILE A 50 -1.08 10.26 6.87
C ILE A 50 -0.44 10.54 5.51
N ARG A 51 0.79 11.07 5.47
CA ARG A 51 1.50 11.31 4.22
C ARG A 51 1.78 10.00 3.46
N ILE A 52 2.21 8.96 4.17
CA ILE A 52 2.44 7.62 3.60
C ILE A 52 1.15 7.05 3.01
N LEU A 53 0.01 7.18 3.70
CA LEU A 53 -1.29 6.72 3.20
C LEU A 53 -1.71 7.43 1.91
N GLY A 54 -1.40 8.72 1.77
CA GLY A 54 -1.58 9.46 0.51
C GLY A 54 -0.75 8.87 -0.62
N LEU A 55 0.55 8.68 -0.41
CA LEU A 55 1.45 8.07 -1.40
C LEU A 55 1.05 6.65 -1.79
N LEU A 56 0.58 5.85 -0.82
CA LEU A 56 0.06 4.51 -1.08
C LEU A 56 -1.19 4.56 -1.96
N THR A 57 -2.05 5.56 -1.79
CA THR A 57 -3.24 5.73 -2.62
C THR A 57 -2.86 6.02 -4.07
N GLU A 58 -1.97 6.99 -4.29
CA GLU A 58 -1.44 7.30 -5.64
C GLU A 58 -0.77 6.06 -6.28
N ALA A 59 0.02 5.31 -5.52
CA ALA A 59 0.68 4.10 -6.01
C ALA A 59 -0.31 2.97 -6.36
N ILE A 60 -1.39 2.81 -5.57
CA ILE A 60 -2.46 1.84 -5.85
C ILE A 60 -3.18 2.20 -7.15
N GLU A 61 -3.50 3.47 -7.36
CA GLU A 61 -4.17 3.93 -8.60
C GLU A 61 -3.31 3.65 -9.84
N LEU A 62 -2.01 3.93 -9.76
CA LEU A 62 -1.05 3.60 -10.82
C LEU A 62 -0.98 2.09 -11.07
N ALA A 63 -0.93 1.27 -10.01
CA ALA A 63 -0.89 -0.18 -10.12
C ALA A 63 -2.16 -0.73 -10.78
N GLU A 64 -3.34 -0.25 -10.38
CA GLU A 64 -4.62 -0.64 -11.00
C GLU A 64 -4.70 -0.20 -12.46
N ALA A 65 -4.20 0.98 -12.81
CA ALA A 65 -4.12 1.43 -14.20
C ALA A 65 -3.23 0.52 -15.05
N ASN A 66 -2.08 0.09 -14.52
CA ASN A 66 -1.20 -0.88 -15.20
C ASN A 66 -1.92 -2.22 -15.44
N THR A 67 -2.62 -2.73 -14.44
CA THR A 67 -3.40 -3.97 -14.57
C THR A 67 -4.49 -3.85 -15.64
N LYS A 68 -5.17 -2.71 -15.73
CA LYS A 68 -6.16 -2.44 -16.79
C LYS A 68 -5.55 -2.39 -18.19
N ILE A 69 -4.36 -1.79 -18.33
CA ILE A 69 -3.64 -1.75 -19.61
C ILE A 69 -3.31 -3.17 -20.07
N LEU A 70 -2.81 -4.00 -19.15
CA LEU A 70 -2.49 -5.40 -19.44
C LEU A 70 -3.74 -6.19 -19.86
N SER A 71 -4.84 -6.07 -19.12
CA SER A 71 -6.08 -6.80 -19.43
C SER A 71 -6.77 -6.33 -20.71
N SER A 72 -6.49 -5.11 -21.17
CA SER A 72 -7.05 -4.57 -22.42
C SER A 72 -6.19 -4.90 -23.65
N SER A 73 -5.01 -5.50 -23.44
CA SER A 73 -4.06 -5.89 -24.49
C SER A 73 -4.06 -7.40 -24.78
N GLU A 74 -4.93 -8.16 -24.10
CA GLU A 74 -5.23 -9.59 -24.31
C GLU A 74 -6.55 -9.77 -25.05
#